data_AF-A0A238XS95-F1
#
_entry.id   AF-A0A238XS95-F1
#
_cell.length_a   1.000
_cell.length_b   1.000
_cell.length_c   1.000
_cell.angle_alpha   90.00
_cell.angle_beta   90.00
_cell.angle_gamma   90.00
#
_symmetry.space_group_name_H-M   'P 1'
#
loop_
_entity.id
_entity.type
_entity.pdbx_description
1 polymer ?
#
loop_
_entity_poly.entity_id
_entity_poly.type
_entity_poly.pdbx_seq_one_letter_code
_entity_poly.pdbx_strand_id
1 'polypeptide(L)'
;MLGSQVSEHAKNVLVRLPAFGCRSYYQGRCLYEEQLNPGLNQDYRCVVQLGWEAAYDDFLNRADNFGLDETELMRLWSARFERMVSEGVVCPQYVPTTAEALPECRHLFVDICLLRLPMCAGHCINYRLRAKA
;
A
#
# COMPACT_ATOMS: atom_id res chain seq x y z
N MET A 1 -25.97 -58.58 -13.61
CA MET A 1 -25.71 -58.41 -12.17
C MET A 1 -25.17 -57.01 -11.95
N LEU A 2 -25.79 -56.29 -11.02
CA LEU A 2 -25.68 -54.85 -10.81
C LEU A 2 -24.26 -54.40 -10.45
N GLY A 3 -23.89 -53.22 -10.94
CA GLY A 3 -22.67 -52.52 -10.58
C GLY A 3 -22.72 -51.95 -9.16
N SER A 4 -21.55 -51.92 -8.53
CA SER A 4 -21.29 -51.12 -7.33
C SER A 4 -20.27 -50.05 -7.69
N GLN A 5 -20.75 -48.89 -8.13
CA GLN A 5 -19.99 -47.65 -8.06
C GLN A 5 -20.05 -47.18 -6.60
N VAL A 6 -18.93 -47.28 -5.90
CA VAL A 6 -18.78 -46.70 -4.56
C VAL A 6 -18.69 -45.19 -4.73
N SER A 7 -19.75 -44.50 -4.28
CA SER A 7 -19.84 -43.04 -4.28
C SER A 7 -18.85 -42.44 -3.28
N GLU A 8 -17.82 -41.79 -3.79
CA GLU A 8 -16.83 -41.05 -3.02
C GLU A 8 -17.48 -39.80 -2.40
N HIS A 9 -17.87 -39.90 -1.13
CA HIS A 9 -18.44 -38.77 -0.39
C HIS A 9 -17.37 -37.71 -0.15
N ALA A 10 -17.50 -36.57 -0.85
CA ALA A 10 -16.69 -35.38 -0.58
C ALA A 10 -16.85 -34.99 0.90
N LYS A 11 -15.77 -35.06 1.67
CA LYS A 11 -15.74 -34.64 3.08
C LYS A 11 -16.18 -33.18 3.17
N ASN A 12 -17.23 -32.90 3.94
CA ASN A 12 -17.62 -31.53 4.28
C ASN A 12 -16.51 -30.87 5.09
N VAL A 13 -15.78 -29.95 4.47
CA VAL A 13 -14.76 -29.13 5.14
C VAL A 13 -15.44 -27.90 5.71
N LEU A 14 -15.46 -27.77 7.04
CA LEU A 14 -15.83 -26.51 7.69
C LEU A 14 -14.74 -25.47 7.43
N VAL A 15 -15.05 -24.46 6.63
CA VAL A 15 -14.13 -23.34 6.36
C VAL A 15 -14.50 -22.18 7.27
N ARG A 16 -13.57 -21.77 8.14
CA ARG A 16 -13.68 -20.50 8.87
C ARG A 16 -13.25 -19.36 7.94
N LEU A 17 -13.97 -18.25 7.94
CA LEU A 17 -13.72 -17.09 7.07
C LEU A 17 -13.22 -15.86 7.85
N PRO A 18 -12.11 -15.96 8.61
CA PRO A 18 -11.59 -14.82 9.35
C PRO A 18 -11.10 -13.73 8.40
N ALA A 19 -11.08 -12.46 8.85
CA ALA A 19 -10.68 -11.32 8.03
C ALA A 19 -9.32 -11.54 7.33
N PHE A 20 -8.33 -12.04 8.06
CA PHE A 20 -6.99 -12.30 7.54
C PHE A 20 -6.93 -13.37 6.43
N GLY A 21 -7.98 -14.18 6.28
CA GLY A 21 -8.12 -15.14 5.19
C GLY A 21 -8.59 -14.50 3.87
N CYS A 22 -9.08 -13.26 3.90
CA CYS A 22 -9.54 -12.55 2.71
C CYS A 22 -8.35 -12.03 1.88
N ARG A 23 -8.47 -12.11 0.54
CA ARG A 23 -7.51 -11.54 -0.42
C ARG A 23 -7.39 -10.02 -0.29
N SER A 24 -8.47 -9.35 0.07
CA SER A 24 -8.50 -7.89 0.21
C SER A 24 -8.13 -7.41 1.61
N TYR A 25 -7.89 -8.31 2.56
CA TYR A 25 -7.42 -7.90 3.88
C TYR A 25 -5.95 -7.53 3.84
N TYR A 26 -5.59 -6.40 4.47
CA TYR A 26 -4.19 -6.04 4.74
C TYR A 26 -4.09 -5.26 6.04
N GLN A 27 -3.33 -5.77 7.02
CA GLN A 27 -3.09 -5.13 8.33
C GLN A 27 -4.37 -4.54 9.01
N GLY A 28 -5.47 -5.28 9.02
CA GLY A 28 -6.73 -4.84 9.63
C GLY A 28 -7.60 -3.94 8.77
N ARG A 29 -7.18 -3.64 7.54
CA ARG A 29 -7.87 -2.77 6.58
C ARG A 29 -8.35 -3.56 5.36
N CYS A 30 -9.39 -3.05 4.70
CA CYS A 30 -9.95 -3.64 3.49
C CYS A 30 -9.47 -2.87 2.25
N LEU A 31 -8.70 -3.54 1.39
CA LEU A 31 -8.20 -3.03 0.12
C LEU A 31 -9.19 -3.20 -1.04
N TYR A 32 -10.39 -3.73 -0.80
CA TYR A 32 -11.26 -4.19 -1.88
C TYR A 32 -11.58 -3.10 -2.91
N GLU A 33 -11.95 -1.90 -2.46
CA GLU A 33 -12.28 -0.79 -3.35
C GLU A 33 -11.07 -0.31 -4.16
N GLU A 34 -9.91 -0.19 -3.49
CA GLU A 34 -8.65 0.19 -4.14
C GLU A 34 -8.20 -0.87 -5.15
N GLN A 35 -8.37 -2.16 -4.85
CA GLN A 35 -8.06 -3.25 -5.78
C GLN A 35 -8.98 -3.26 -7.00
N LEU A 36 -10.22 -2.80 -6.84
CA LEU A 36 -11.18 -2.73 -7.93
C LEU A 36 -10.86 -1.56 -8.86
N ASN A 37 -10.49 -0.41 -8.30
CA ASN A 37 -10.17 0.80 -9.07
C ASN A 37 -8.96 1.54 -8.45
N PRO A 38 -7.73 1.10 -8.77
CA PRO A 38 -6.54 1.72 -8.22
C PRO A 38 -6.48 3.22 -8.54
N GLY A 39 -6.23 4.04 -7.52
CA GLY A 39 -6.14 5.49 -7.65
C GLY A 39 -7.46 6.22 -7.94
N LEU A 40 -8.62 5.53 -7.94
CA LEU A 40 -9.90 6.22 -8.13
C LEU A 40 -10.25 7.11 -6.93
N ASN A 41 -10.04 6.60 -5.70
CA ASN A 41 -10.32 7.35 -4.49
C ASN A 41 -9.06 8.08 -4.00
N GLN A 42 -8.99 9.38 -4.31
CA GLN A 42 -7.86 10.22 -3.93
C GLN A 42 -7.74 10.40 -2.40
N ASP A 43 -8.80 10.21 -1.62
CA ASP A 43 -8.77 10.33 -0.16
C ASP A 43 -7.94 9.23 0.51
N TYR A 44 -7.64 8.14 -0.22
CA TYR A 44 -6.76 7.07 0.25
C TYR A 44 -5.29 7.42 0.15
N ARG A 45 -4.90 8.43 -0.64
CA ARG A 45 -3.49 8.76 -0.88
C ARG A 45 -2.76 9.17 0.39
N CYS A 46 -1.49 8.77 0.48
CA CYS A 46 -0.63 9.18 1.57
C CYS A 46 -0.20 10.64 1.40
N VAL A 47 -0.63 11.51 2.31
CA VAL A 47 -0.30 12.95 2.27
C VAL A 47 1.20 13.24 2.37
N VAL A 48 1.96 12.38 3.06
CA VAL A 48 3.42 12.51 3.19
C VAL A 48 4.08 12.23 1.85
N GLN A 49 3.72 11.11 1.21
CA GLN A 49 4.28 10.75 -0.09
C GLN A 49 3.90 11.76 -1.16
N LEU A 50 2.64 12.20 -1.20
CA LEU A 50 2.21 13.26 -2.11
C LEU A 50 3.04 14.54 -1.94
N GLY A 51 3.36 14.91 -0.70
CA GLY A 51 4.22 16.06 -0.42
C GLY A 51 5.65 15.88 -0.93
N TRP A 52 6.23 14.69 -0.78
CA TRP A 52 7.57 14.39 -1.29
C TRP A 52 7.61 14.31 -2.82
N GLU A 53 6.62 13.68 -3.44
CA GLU A 53 6.45 13.64 -4.90
C GLU A 53 6.36 15.07 -5.46
N ALA A 54 5.51 15.92 -4.89
CA ALA A 54 5.39 17.31 -5.31
C ALA A 54 6.70 18.10 -5.14
N ALA A 55 7.43 17.86 -4.05
CA ALA A 55 8.72 18.51 -3.81
C ALA A 55 9.82 18.03 -4.78
N TYR A 56 9.74 16.78 -5.23
CA TYR A 56 10.63 16.21 -6.24
C TYR A 56 10.29 16.75 -7.63
N ASP A 57 9.02 16.81 -7.99
CA ASP A 57 8.56 17.38 -9.27
C ASP A 57 8.96 18.86 -9.39
N ASP A 58 8.78 19.67 -8.33
CA ASP A 58 9.27 21.05 -8.29
C ASP A 58 10.80 21.12 -8.46
N PHE A 59 11.53 20.17 -7.88
CA PHE A 59 12.98 20.11 -8.01
C PHE A 59 13.42 19.76 -9.44
N LEU A 60 12.80 18.76 -10.08
CA LEU A 60 13.09 18.37 -11.48
C LEU A 60 12.84 19.53 -12.45
N ASN A 61 11.69 20.21 -12.31
CA ASN A 61 11.39 21.38 -13.13
C ASN A 61 12.46 22.47 -13.02
N ARG A 62 13.07 22.64 -11.85
CA ARG A 62 14.19 23.59 -11.67
C ARG A 62 15.47 23.05 -12.28
N ALA A 63 15.80 21.78 -12.03
CA ALA A 63 17.01 21.14 -12.54
C ALA A 63 17.10 21.24 -14.08
N ASP A 64 15.98 21.00 -14.76
CA ASP A 64 15.88 21.13 -16.22
C ASP A 64 16.19 22.54 -16.70
N ASN A 65 15.70 23.57 -15.99
CA ASN A 65 15.98 24.97 -16.32
C ASN A 65 17.45 25.36 -16.09
N PHE A 66 18.16 24.65 -15.22
CA PHE A 66 19.58 24.87 -14.97
C PHE A 66 20.50 23.96 -15.79
N GLY A 67 19.94 23.02 -16.57
CA GLY A 67 20.72 22.08 -17.38
C GLY A 67 21.65 21.19 -16.57
N LEU A 68 21.22 20.82 -15.35
CA LEU A 68 22.03 19.96 -14.46
C LEU A 68 22.21 18.57 -15.06
N ASP A 69 23.39 17.99 -14.87
CA ASP A 69 23.59 16.58 -15.18
C ASP A 69 23.01 15.66 -14.08
N GLU A 70 22.92 14.37 -14.37
CA GLU A 70 22.33 13.37 -13.46
C GLU A 70 23.08 13.26 -12.12
N THR A 71 24.41 13.42 -12.13
CA THR A 71 25.24 13.31 -10.92
C THR A 71 25.00 14.51 -10.01
N GLU A 72 24.95 15.71 -10.58
CA GLU A 72 24.63 16.94 -9.87
C GLU A 72 23.20 16.92 -9.33
N LEU A 73 22.25 16.47 -10.15
CA LEU A 73 20.84 16.34 -9.79
C LEU A 73 20.67 15.43 -8.56
N MET A 74 21.24 14.23 -8.59
CA MET A 74 21.14 13.27 -7.48
C MET A 74 21.79 13.82 -6.21
N ARG A 75 22.97 14.44 -6.31
CA ARG A 75 23.66 15.02 -5.14
C ARG A 75 22.84 16.15 -4.50
N LEU A 76 22.27 17.04 -5.31
CA LEU A 76 21.46 18.16 -4.82
C LEU A 76 20.13 17.69 -4.24
N TRP A 77 19.51 16.69 -4.86
CA TRP A 77 18.29 16.09 -4.36
C TRP A 77 18.49 15.45 -2.99
N SER A 78 19.51 14.59 -2.83
CA SER A 78 19.79 13.94 -1.55
C SER A 78 19.96 14.94 -0.41
N ALA A 79 20.75 16.00 -0.64
CA ALA A 79 20.98 17.05 0.37
C ALA A 79 19.70 17.86 0.68
N ARG A 80 18.83 18.09 -0.30
CA ARG A 80 17.53 18.75 -0.09
C ARG A 80 16.56 17.84 0.66
N PHE A 81 16.50 16.57 0.30
CA PHE A 81 15.59 15.60 0.90
C PHE A 81 15.94 15.35 2.37
N GLU A 82 17.22 15.17 2.71
CA GLU A 82 17.68 15.06 4.10
C GLU A 82 17.24 16.25 4.95
N ARG A 83 17.39 17.47 4.41
CA ARG A 83 16.95 18.69 5.09
C ARG A 83 15.44 18.69 5.31
N MET A 84 14.67 18.41 4.26
CA MET A 84 13.20 18.37 4.31
C MET A 84 12.69 17.37 5.35
N VAL A 85 13.31 16.20 5.43
CA VAL A 85 12.97 15.19 6.45
C VAL A 85 13.34 15.68 7.85
N SER A 86 14.49 16.32 8.03
CA SER A 86 14.91 16.86 9.33
C SER A 86 14.07 18.04 9.84
N GLU A 87 13.51 18.85 8.92
CA GLU A 87 12.58 19.93 9.24
C GLU A 87 11.22 19.41 9.73
N GLY A 88 10.91 18.14 9.43
CA GLY A 88 9.79 17.40 10.01
C GLY A 88 8.71 17.05 8.99
N VAL A 89 8.02 15.93 9.25
CA VAL A 89 6.94 15.42 8.40
C VAL A 89 5.59 15.97 8.88
N VAL A 90 4.85 16.62 7.98
CA VAL A 90 3.53 17.21 8.27
C VAL A 90 2.42 16.15 8.17
N CYS A 91 2.44 15.18 9.08
CA CYS A 91 1.35 14.23 9.26
C CYS A 91 1.32 13.71 10.71
N PRO A 92 0.21 13.91 11.46
CA PRO A 92 0.14 13.51 12.87
C PRO A 92 0.12 11.99 13.08
N GLN A 93 -0.16 11.22 12.01
CA GLN A 93 -0.16 9.76 12.03
C GLN A 93 1.10 9.18 11.38
N TYR A 94 2.09 10.01 11.03
CA TYR A 94 3.34 9.53 10.50
C TYR A 94 4.09 8.72 11.55
N VAL A 95 4.47 7.51 11.19
CA VAL A 95 5.32 6.66 12.01
C VAL A 95 6.41 6.11 11.11
N PRO A 96 7.68 6.47 11.33
CA PRO A 96 8.78 6.02 10.48
C PRO A 96 8.97 4.50 10.60
N THR A 97 9.30 3.86 9.49
CA THR A 97 9.85 2.51 9.46
C THR A 97 11.35 2.54 9.79
N THR A 98 11.92 1.42 10.23
CA THR A 98 13.36 1.25 10.48
C THR A 98 14.14 0.91 9.21
N ALA A 99 13.59 1.18 8.02
CA ALA A 99 14.25 0.84 6.75
C ALA A 99 15.51 1.70 6.55
N GLU A 100 16.58 1.07 6.07
CA GLU A 100 17.91 1.68 5.97
C GLU A 100 18.07 2.64 4.78
N ALA A 101 17.19 2.60 3.78
CA ALA A 101 17.40 3.30 2.50
C ALA A 101 16.64 4.62 2.36
N LEU A 102 15.37 4.68 2.78
CA LEU A 102 14.53 5.88 2.72
C LEU A 102 13.56 5.89 3.91
N PRO A 103 13.28 7.07 4.50
CA PRO A 103 12.23 7.18 5.49
C PRO A 103 10.90 6.87 4.81
N GLU A 104 10.26 5.78 5.22
CA GLU A 104 8.89 5.47 4.80
C GLU A 104 7.97 5.50 6.02
N CYS A 105 6.70 5.82 5.80
CA CYS A 105 5.69 5.68 6.85
C CYS A 105 5.27 4.21 6.94
N ARG A 106 5.21 3.63 8.15
CA ARG A 106 4.72 2.25 8.37
C ARG A 106 3.30 1.98 7.84
N HIS A 107 2.53 3.05 7.64
CA HIS A 107 1.16 2.99 7.16
C HIS A 107 1.06 3.15 5.64
N LEU A 108 2.18 3.37 4.96
CA LEU A 108 2.22 3.46 3.52
C LEU A 108 2.06 2.06 2.91
N PHE A 109 1.20 1.96 1.91
CA PHE A 109 1.06 0.79 1.06
C PHE A 109 1.01 1.25 -0.39
N VAL A 110 2.09 1.03 -1.13
CA VAL A 110 2.31 1.58 -2.48
C VAL A 110 2.27 3.12 -2.45
N ASP A 111 1.11 3.74 -2.68
CA ASP A 111 0.88 5.19 -2.70
C ASP A 111 -0.26 5.64 -1.76
N ILE A 112 -0.90 4.69 -1.07
CA ILE A 112 -2.03 4.94 -0.17
C ILE A 112 -1.66 4.82 1.31
N CYS A 113 -2.39 5.54 2.14
CA CYS A 113 -2.32 5.42 3.60
C CYS A 113 -3.34 4.38 4.08
N LEU A 114 -2.86 3.29 4.67
CA LEU A 114 -3.71 2.23 5.22
C LEU A 114 -4.72 2.76 6.25
N LEU A 115 -4.39 3.83 6.99
CA LEU A 115 -5.30 4.41 7.97
C LEU A 115 -6.51 5.11 7.33
N ARG A 116 -6.46 5.45 6.04
CA ARG A 116 -7.57 6.02 5.26
C ARG A 116 -8.51 4.96 4.70
N LEU A 117 -8.07 3.71 4.63
CA LEU A 117 -8.91 2.60 4.22
C LEU A 117 -9.91 2.22 5.32
N PRO A 118 -11.07 1.63 4.95
CA PRO A 118 -12.01 1.09 5.91
C PRO A 118 -11.41 -0.08 6.69
N MET A 119 -11.85 -0.22 7.95
CA MET A 119 -11.58 -1.42 8.76
C MET A 119 -12.16 -2.67 8.09
N CYS A 120 -11.42 -3.77 8.10
CA CYS A 120 -11.93 -5.03 7.58
C CYS A 120 -12.79 -5.75 8.63
N ALA A 121 -14.11 -5.83 8.42
CA ALA A 121 -15.03 -6.58 9.27
C ALA A 121 -14.85 -8.12 9.17
N GLY A 122 -14.15 -8.57 8.13
CA GLY A 122 -13.77 -9.96 7.92
C GLY A 122 -14.83 -10.87 7.31
N HIS A 123 -16.10 -10.48 7.29
CA HIS A 123 -17.17 -11.18 6.58
C HIS A 123 -17.97 -10.18 5.75
N CYS A 124 -17.99 -10.35 4.43
CA CYS A 124 -18.79 -9.54 3.51
C CYS A 124 -19.07 -10.30 2.21
N ILE A 125 -19.97 -9.78 1.38
CA ILE A 125 -20.31 -10.36 0.06
C ILE A 125 -19.11 -10.46 -0.89
N ASN A 126 -18.09 -9.61 -0.68
CA ASN A 126 -16.88 -9.57 -1.50
C ASN A 126 -15.73 -10.44 -0.95
N TYR A 127 -15.98 -11.22 0.12
CA TYR A 127 -14.95 -12.06 0.71
C TYR A 127 -14.46 -13.11 -0.31
N ARG A 128 -13.15 -13.12 -0.54
CA ARG A 128 -12.49 -14.14 -1.36
C ARG A 128 -11.30 -14.70 -0.61
N LEU A 129 -11.23 -16.03 -0.47
CA LEU A 129 -10.08 -16.69 0.13
C LEU A 129 -8.82 -16.33 -0.66
N ARG A 130 -7.72 -16.06 0.05
CA ARG A 130 -6.40 -16.05 -0.57
C ARG A 130 -6.14 -17.42 -1.18
N ALA A 131 -5.78 -17.47 -2.46
CA ALA A 131 -5.26 -18.70 -3.04
C ALA A 131 -4.01 -19.11 -2.26
N LYS A 132 -3.82 -20.40 -2.02
CA LYS A 132 -2.52 -20.90 -1.57
C LYS A 132 -1.52 -20.58 -2.69
N ALA A 133 -0.42 -19.93 -2.32
CA ALA A 133 0.73 -19.74 -3.21
C ALA A 133 1.34 -21.10 -3.59
#